data_AF-A0A931VJ23-F1
#
_entry.id   AF-A0A931VJ23-F1
#
_cell.length_a   1.000
_cell.length_b   1.000
_cell.length_c   1.000
_cell.angle_alpha   90.00
_cell.angle_beta   90.00
_cell.angle_gamma   90.00
#
_symmetry.space_group_name_H-M   'P 1'
#
loop_
_entity.id
_entity.type
_entity.pdbx_description
1 polymer ?
#
loop_
_entity_poly.entity_id
_entity_poly.type
_entity_poly.pdbx_seq_one_letter_code
_entity_poly.pdbx_strand_id
1 'polypeptide(L)'
;MQKKKLQYHAVFEPAEKGGYNVSFPQFPGCVTFGRTFEETKKKAQEVLELWLEELAAEGEKIPAFKFRPIIDEVQVFLPAKAKISYKNKPIFIGTLLAIIKQSKIPKEKFN
;
A
#
# COMPACT_ATOMS: atom_id res chain seq x y z
N MET A 1 12.05 -9.19 25.93
CA MET A 1 11.27 -9.88 24.87
C MET A 1 12.03 -9.81 23.57
N GLN A 2 12.21 -10.92 22.86
CA GLN A 2 12.98 -10.96 21.61
C GLN A 2 12.11 -10.43 20.46
N LYS A 3 12.46 -9.25 19.91
CA LYS A 3 11.77 -8.71 18.73
C LYS A 3 12.14 -9.52 17.49
N LYS A 4 11.15 -10.11 16.82
CA LYS A 4 11.34 -10.84 15.56
C LYS A 4 11.25 -9.87 14.40
N LYS A 5 12.26 -9.85 13.52
CA LYS A 5 12.25 -9.01 12.32
C LYS A 5 11.52 -9.72 11.18
N LEU A 6 10.42 -9.15 10.72
CA LEU A 6 9.69 -9.57 9.51
C LEU A 6 9.89 -8.52 8.41
N GLN A 7 9.67 -8.93 7.16
CA GLN A 7 9.78 -8.05 6.00
C GLN A 7 8.50 -8.18 5.17
N TYR A 8 8.00 -7.04 4.72
CA TYR A 8 6.79 -6.94 3.92
C TYR A 8 7.06 -6.09 2.69
N HIS A 9 6.32 -6.35 1.61
CA HIS A 9 6.40 -5.54 0.40
C HIS A 9 5.58 -4.27 0.58
N ALA A 10 6.17 -3.16 0.16
CA ALA A 10 5.54 -1.85 0.12
C ALA A 10 5.55 -1.35 -1.32
N VAL A 11 4.44 -0.78 -1.76
CA VAL A 11 4.28 -0.18 -3.09
C VAL A 11 4.29 1.33 -2.91
N PHE A 12 5.28 1.98 -3.51
CA PHE A 12 5.42 3.44 -3.49
C PHE A 12 4.95 4.01 -4.82
N GLU A 13 4.03 4.96 -4.76
CA GLU A 13 3.45 5.59 -5.92
C GLU A 13 3.63 7.11 -5.85
N PRO A 14 4.10 7.76 -6.92
CA PRO A 14 4.14 9.21 -6.98
C PRO A 14 2.75 9.81 -6.73
N ALA A 15 2.67 10.80 -5.85
CA ALA A 15 1.44 11.53 -5.60
C ALA A 15 1.26 12.68 -6.61
N GLU A 16 0.00 13.01 -6.93
CA GLU A 16 -0.33 14.04 -7.94
C GLU A 16 0.30 15.42 -7.64
N LYS A 17 0.41 15.77 -6.36
CA LYS A 17 0.98 17.06 -5.89
C LYS A 17 2.44 16.95 -5.46
N GLY A 18 3.13 15.87 -5.85
CA GLY A 18 4.50 15.57 -5.43
C GLY A 18 4.58 14.77 -4.13
N GLY A 19 5.72 14.13 -3.92
CA GLY A 19 5.91 13.13 -2.87
C GLY A 19 5.43 11.74 -3.29
N TYR A 20 5.28 10.85 -2.31
CA TYR A 20 4.95 9.45 -2.52
C TYR A 20 3.86 8.99 -1.55
N ASN A 21 2.84 8.34 -2.10
CA ASN A 21 1.96 7.49 -1.33
C ASN A 21 2.60 6.12 -1.19
N VAL A 22 2.37 5.46 -0.06
CA VAL A 22 2.79 4.07 0.14
C VAL A 22 1.64 3.24 0.67
N SER A 23 1.54 2.02 0.15
CA SER A 23 0.58 1.01 0.59
C SER A 23 1.25 -0.35 0.72
N PHE A 24 0.60 -1.25 1.45
CA PHE A 24 1.08 -2.62 1.65
C PHE A 24 0.05 -3.59 1.07
N PRO A 25 0.37 -4.35 0.01
CA PRO A 25 -0.58 -5.30 -0.60
C PRO A 25 -1.13 -6.33 0.40
N GLN A 26 -0.34 -6.66 1.43
CA GLN A 26 -0.72 -7.59 2.49
C GLN A 26 -1.72 -7.00 3.50
N PHE A 27 -1.72 -5.68 3.66
CA PHE A 27 -2.50 -4.98 4.67
C PHE A 27 -3.35 -3.92 3.96
N PRO A 28 -4.42 -4.33 3.25
CA PRO A 28 -5.33 -3.39 2.61
C PRO A 28 -5.86 -2.39 3.63
N GLY A 29 -5.60 -1.10 3.41
CA GLY A 29 -6.00 -0.02 4.33
C GLY A 29 -4.84 0.57 5.12
N CYS A 30 -3.72 -0.15 5.27
CA CYS A 30 -2.49 0.41 5.82
C CYS A 30 -1.82 1.27 4.75
N VAL A 31 -1.92 2.59 4.92
CA VAL A 31 -1.44 3.55 3.94
C VAL A 31 -0.81 4.77 4.61
N THR A 32 0.18 5.39 3.98
CA THR A 32 0.74 6.67 4.44
C THR A 32 1.35 7.47 3.29
N PHE A 33 1.83 8.67 3.57
CA PHE A 33 2.37 9.62 2.59
C PHE A 33 3.58 10.39 3.15
N GLY A 34 4.55 10.66 2.29
CA GLY A 34 5.66 11.58 2.57
C GLY A 34 6.03 12.43 1.36
N ARG A 35 6.74 13.54 1.60
CA ARG A 35 7.15 14.49 0.54
C ARG A 35 8.38 14.00 -0.23
N THR A 36 9.21 13.17 0.39
CA THR A 36 10.35 12.51 -0.26
C THR A 36 10.27 11.00 -0.13
N PHE A 37 11.02 10.27 -0.94
CA PHE A 37 11.06 8.81 -0.87
C PHE A 37 11.57 8.31 0.48
N GLU A 38 12.63 8.92 1.01
CA GLU A 38 13.25 8.57 2.30
C GLU A 38 12.31 8.84 3.47
N GLU A 39 11.61 9.98 3.47
CA GLU A 39 10.59 10.30 4.47
C GLU A 39 9.45 9.28 4.41
N THR A 40 8.95 9.01 3.20
CA THR A 40 7.85 8.06 2.99
C THR A 40 8.24 6.67 3.46
N LYS A 41 9.48 6.24 3.21
CA LYS A 41 9.98 4.93 3.66
C LYS A 41 10.05 4.82 5.17
N LYS A 42 10.42 5.88 5.89
CA LYS A 42 10.40 5.91 7.37
C LYS A 42 8.97 5.81 7.90
N LYS A 43 8.07 6.65 7.38
CA LYS A 43 6.65 6.63 7.71
C LYS A 43 5.99 5.28 7.41
N ALA A 44 6.40 4.63 6.31
CA ALA A 44 5.94 3.29 5.95
C ALA A 44 6.27 2.27 7.04
N GLN A 45 7.48 2.34 7.60
CA GLN A 45 7.88 1.45 8.70
C GLN A 45 7.03 1.71 9.95
N GLU A 46 6.88 2.99 10.33
CA GLU A 46 6.11 3.39 11.51
C GLU A 46 4.64 2.95 11.42
N VAL A 47 3.95 3.24 10.32
CA VAL A 47 2.53 2.89 10.16
C VAL A 47 2.32 1.37 10.12
N LEU A 48 3.28 0.63 9.55
CA LEU A 48 3.19 -0.82 9.49
C LEU A 48 3.46 -1.45 10.86
N GLU A 49 4.42 -0.92 11.63
CA GLU A 49 4.65 -1.37 13.01
C GLU A 49 3.40 -1.15 13.87
N LEU A 50 2.78 0.03 13.78
CA LEU A 50 1.50 0.33 14.46
C LEU A 50 0.39 -0.64 14.05
N TRP A 51 0.24 -0.93 12.76
CA TRP A 51 -0.75 -1.88 12.26
C TRP A 51 -0.55 -3.29 12.84
N LEU A 52 0.71 -3.74 12.94
CA LEU A 52 1.03 -5.05 13.52
C LEU A 52 0.78 -5.08 15.04
N GLU A 53 0.97 -3.96 15.73
CA GLU A 53 0.63 -3.82 17.15
C GLU A 53 -0.88 -3.91 17.39
N GLU A 54 -1.69 -3.28 16.53
CA GLU A 54 -3.17 -3.39 16.56
C GLU A 54 -3.63 -4.84 16.37
N LEU A 55 -3.14 -5.53 15.33
CA LEU A 55 -3.44 -6.94 15.10
C LEU A 55 -3.06 -7.81 16.32
N ALA A 56 -1.92 -7.55 16.93
CA ALA A 56 -1.48 -8.29 18.12
C ALA A 56 -2.37 -8.00 19.33
N ALA A 57 -2.83 -6.75 19.51
CA ALA A 57 -3.73 -6.36 20.59
C ALA A 57 -5.13 -6.99 20.46
N GLU A 58 -5.59 -7.19 19.22
CA GLU A 58 -6.86 -7.88 18.91
C GLU A 58 -6.75 -9.41 18.95
N GLY A 59 -5.55 -9.94 19.17
CA GLY A 59 -5.29 -11.39 19.17
C GLY A 59 -5.33 -12.01 17.77
N GLU A 60 -5.24 -11.19 16.72
CA GLU A 60 -5.16 -11.66 15.35
C GLU A 60 -3.79 -12.28 15.02
N LYS A 61 -3.78 -13.14 13.99
CA LYS A 61 -2.55 -13.77 13.52
C LYS A 61 -1.79 -12.83 12.60
N ILE A 62 -0.54 -12.54 12.94
CA ILE A 62 0.36 -11.78 12.07
C ILE A 62 0.72 -12.60 10.82
N PRO A 63 0.38 -12.14 9.60
CA PRO A 63 0.69 -12.88 8.38
C PRO A 63 2.20 -12.87 8.14
N ALA A 64 2.82 -14.04 8.00
CA ALA A 64 4.24 -14.16 7.73
C ALA A 64 4.50 -15.22 6.65
N PHE A 65 5.35 -14.90 5.67
CA PHE A 65 5.66 -15.77 4.55
C PHE A 65 7.06 -16.33 4.69
N LYS A 66 7.20 -17.65 4.53
CA LYS A 66 8.52 -18.31 4.49
C LYS A 66 9.25 -18.04 3.17
N PHE A 67 8.49 -17.79 2.10
CA PHE A 67 9.01 -17.54 0.76
C PHE A 67 8.66 -16.13 0.32
N ARG A 68 9.57 -15.49 -0.40
CA ARG A 68 9.32 -14.17 -0.99
C ARG A 68 8.79 -14.37 -2.41
N PRO A 69 7.68 -13.71 -2.78
CA PRO A 69 7.27 -13.70 -4.18
C PRO A 69 8.36 -13.03 -5.03
N ILE A 70 8.58 -13.56 -6.23
CA ILE A 70 9.38 -12.89 -7.25
C ILE A 70 8.45 -11.86 -7.90
N ILE A 71 8.81 -10.58 -7.81
CA ILE A 71 8.09 -9.48 -8.47
C ILE A 71 8.84 -9.20 -9.77
N ASP A 72 8.17 -9.41 -10.90
CA ASP A 72 8.75 -9.24 -12.23
C ASP A 72 7.72 -8.66 -13.20
N GLU A 73 8.19 -8.02 -14.28
CA GLU A 73 7.36 -7.45 -15.33
C GLU A 73 7.06 -8.49 -16.41
N VAL A 74 5.80 -8.63 -16.79
CA VAL A 74 5.38 -9.56 -17.86
C VAL A 74 4.99 -8.76 -19.11
N GLN A 75 5.64 -9.06 -20.24
CA GLN A 75 5.31 -8.47 -21.53
C GLN A 75 4.13 -9.21 -22.18
N VAL A 76 3.17 -8.44 -22.70
CA VAL A 76 1.99 -8.98 -23.39
C VAL A 76 1.74 -8.24 -24.70
N PHE A 77 1.18 -8.94 -25.69
CA PHE A 77 0.74 -8.33 -26.95
C PHE A 77 -0.71 -7.85 -26.85
N LEU A 78 -0.98 -6.64 -27.30
CA LEU A 78 -2.34 -6.12 -27.39
C LEU A 78 -3.01 -6.56 -28.70
N PRO A 79 -4.31 -6.94 -28.68
CA PRO A 79 -5.03 -7.28 -29.90
C PRO A 79 -5.20 -6.03 -30.78
N ALA A 80 -5.16 -6.20 -32.10
CA ALA A 80 -5.06 -5.09 -33.06
C ALA A 80 -6.19 -4.03 -32.98
N LYS A 81 -7.34 -4.38 -32.40
CA LYS A 81 -8.50 -3.48 -32.25
C LYS A 81 -8.60 -2.85 -30.85
N ALA A 82 -7.74 -3.21 -29.90
CA ALA A 82 -7.78 -2.65 -28.56
C ALA A 82 -7.35 -1.19 -28.55
N LYS A 83 -8.06 -0.39 -27.76
CA LYS A 83 -7.68 1.00 -27.44
C LYS A 83 -7.02 1.02 -26.07
N ILE A 84 -5.86 1.64 -25.97
CA ILE A 84 -5.17 1.84 -24.69
C ILE A 84 -5.72 3.11 -24.04
N SER A 85 -6.06 3.02 -22.75
CA SER A 85 -6.41 4.17 -21.91
C SER A 85 -5.39 4.30 -20.80
N TYR A 86 -4.53 5.30 -20.89
CA TYR A 86 -3.59 5.62 -19.82
C TYR A 86 -4.34 6.30 -18.68
N LYS A 87 -4.42 5.63 -17.53
CA LYS A 87 -4.87 6.28 -16.31
C LYS A 87 -3.65 6.95 -15.67
N ASN A 88 -3.59 8.28 -15.74
CA ASN A 88 -2.59 9.06 -15.00
C ASN A 88 -2.91 9.17 -13.51
N LYS A 89 -3.98 8.52 -13.03
CA LYS A 89 -4.32 8.49 -11.60
C LYS A 89 -3.55 7.35 -10.93
N PRO A 90 -2.75 7.63 -9.88
CA PRO A 90 -2.04 6.60 -9.14
C PRO A 90 -3.03 5.54 -8.64
N ILE A 91 -2.63 4.27 -8.74
CA ILE A 91 -3.44 3.09 -8.37
C ILE A 91 -3.95 3.24 -6.92
N PHE A 92 -3.17 3.89 -6.07
CA PHE A 92 -3.46 4.22 -4.68
C PHE A 92 -4.76 5.02 -4.47
N ILE A 93 -5.08 6.03 -5.30
CA ILE A 93 -6.33 6.79 -5.14
C ILE A 93 -7.54 5.90 -5.46
N GLY A 94 -7.40 5.02 -6.46
CA GLY A 94 -8.44 4.04 -6.82
C GLY A 94 -8.69 3.04 -5.69
N THR A 95 -7.62 2.49 -5.12
CA THR A 95 -7.68 1.50 -4.04
C THR A 95 -8.17 2.13 -2.73
N LEU A 96 -7.69 3.33 -2.37
CA LEU A 96 -8.14 4.05 -1.17
C LEU A 96 -9.63 4.40 -1.26
N LEU A 97 -10.11 4.90 -2.40
CA LEU A 97 -11.54 5.15 -2.61
C LEU A 97 -12.37 3.87 -2.55
N ALA A 98 -11.87 2.75 -3.06
CA ALA A 98 -12.55 1.46 -2.99
C ALA A 98 -12.65 0.94 -1.54
N ILE A 99 -11.58 1.06 -0.77
CA ILE A 99 -11.55 0.72 0.66
C ILE A 99 -12.51 1.63 1.44
N ILE A 100 -12.45 2.95 1.27
CA ILE A 100 -13.35 3.92 1.92
C ILE A 100 -14.82 3.63 1.57
N LYS A 101 -15.10 3.26 0.32
CA LYS A 101 -16.45 2.91 -0.13
C LYS A 101 -16.96 1.61 0.52
N GLN A 102 -16.07 0.65 0.79
CA GLN A 102 -16.42 -0.60 1.47
C GLN A 102 -16.53 -0.42 3.00
N SER A 103 -15.76 0.48 3.61
CA SER A 103 -15.67 0.65 5.06
C SER A 103 -16.61 1.69 5.65
N LYS A 104 -17.44 2.38 4.86
CA LYS A 104 -18.32 3.49 5.30
C LYS A 104 -17.58 4.59 6.10
N ILE A 105 -16.30 4.83 5.82
CA ILE A 105 -15.55 5.90 6.50
C ILE A 105 -15.97 7.27 5.91
N PRO A 106 -16.42 8.25 6.73
CA PRO A 106 -16.81 9.57 6.25
C PRO A 106 -15.65 10.33 5.60
N LYS A 107 -15.91 10.99 4.46
CA LYS A 107 -14.92 11.70 3.65
C LYS A 107 -14.27 12.92 4.36
N GLU A 108 -14.82 13.36 5.48
CA GLU A 108 -14.41 14.60 6.18
C GLU A 108 -13.08 14.49 6.94
N LYS A 109 -12.53 13.29 7.13
CA LYS A 109 -11.30 13.08 7.93
C LYS A 109 -9.97 13.21 7.15
N PHE A 110 -10.00 13.63 5.89
CA PHE A 110 -8.82 13.63 5.00
C PHE A 110 -8.49 15.01 4.39
N ASN A 111 -8.94 16.10 5.00
CA ASN A 111 -8.49 17.46 4.64
C ASN A 111 -7.18 17.82 5.34
#